data_AF-A0A5C7Y1Q0-F1
#
_entry.id   AF-A0A5C7Y1Q0-F1
#
_cell.length_a   1.000
_cell.length_b   1.000
_cell.length_c   1.000
_cell.angle_alpha   90.00
_cell.angle_beta   90.00
_cell.angle_gamma   90.00
#
_symmetry.space_group_name_H-M   'P 1'
#
loop_
_entity.id
_entity.type
_entity.pdbx_description
1 polymer ?
#
loop_
_entity_poly.entity_id
_entity_poly.type
_entity_poly.pdbx_seq_one_letter_code
_entity_poly.pdbx_strand_id
1 'polypeptide(L)'
;MEEHNALTFTPVEHPNPQVRQVGFDLEHPYVERCWSAVVGPSSMLLLRRVAALWVDDVPARIDAAELSRSLGLGASVSGRSRLVNTLDRLVRFGLAQPARDGAGLDVHRQVAPLSGRQLDRAPEWTRRAHDALLGTHLDQLATTPTQPLSMTARLDRLQHSPTPSDGPGQAVGL
;
A
#
# COMPACT_ATOMS: atom_id res chain seq x y z
N MET A 1 -31.63 -6.15 19.93
CA MET A 1 -31.61 -5.43 18.65
C MET A 1 -30.19 -4.91 18.52
N GLU A 2 -29.30 -5.71 17.94
CA GLU A 2 -27.91 -5.31 17.73
C GLU A 2 -27.92 -4.24 16.63
N GLU A 3 -27.65 -2.99 16.99
CA GLU A 3 -27.32 -1.98 15.98
C GLU A 3 -26.03 -2.46 15.29
N HIS A 4 -26.16 -2.95 14.06
CA HIS A 4 -25.02 -3.31 13.22
C HIS A 4 -24.24 -2.03 12.92
N ASN A 5 -23.24 -1.71 13.76
CA ASN A 5 -22.36 -0.58 13.56
C ASN A 5 -21.28 -0.95 12.53
N ALA A 6 -21.71 -1.13 11.29
CA ALA A 6 -20.84 -1.49 10.19
C ALA A 6 -19.91 -0.32 9.86
N LEU A 7 -18.61 -0.60 9.82
CA LEU A 7 -17.57 0.32 9.38
C LEU A 7 -17.22 0.05 7.92
N THR A 8 -17.09 1.12 7.14
CA THR A 8 -16.71 1.07 5.73
C THR A 8 -15.31 1.61 5.53
N PHE A 9 -14.44 0.85 4.86
CA PHE A 9 -13.08 1.25 4.54
C PHE A 9 -12.90 1.35 3.03
N THR A 10 -12.71 2.57 2.54
CA THR A 10 -12.59 2.85 1.10
C THR A 10 -11.12 3.13 0.74
N PRO A 11 -10.53 2.43 -0.24
CA PRO A 11 -9.16 2.71 -0.67
C PRO A 11 -9.10 3.97 -1.55
N VAL A 12 -8.49 5.03 -1.04
CA VAL A 12 -8.33 6.30 -1.77
C VAL A 12 -6.89 6.57 -2.15
N GLU A 13 -6.68 7.36 -3.20
CA GLU A 13 -5.35 7.84 -3.53
C GLU A 13 -4.84 8.81 -2.48
N HIS A 14 -3.52 8.86 -2.31
CA HIS A 14 -2.92 9.84 -1.42
C HIS A 14 -3.03 11.26 -2.05
N PRO A 15 -3.46 12.30 -1.31
CA PRO A 15 -3.67 13.64 -1.88
C PRO A 15 -2.37 14.28 -2.41
N ASN A 16 -1.24 14.03 -1.75
CA ASN A 16 0.07 14.49 -2.20
C ASN A 16 0.58 13.64 -3.41
N PRO A 17 0.81 14.24 -4.60
CA PRO A 17 1.31 13.53 -5.78
C PRO A 17 2.68 12.90 -5.59
N GLN A 18 3.55 13.48 -4.77
CA GLN A 18 4.87 12.88 -4.51
C GLN A 18 4.74 11.55 -3.77
N VAL A 19 3.82 11.46 -2.80
CA VAL A 19 3.56 10.20 -2.09
C VAL A 19 2.96 9.16 -3.03
N ARG A 20 2.22 9.57 -4.06
CA ARG A 20 1.74 8.64 -5.10
C ARG A 20 2.87 8.05 -5.96
N GLN A 21 4.03 8.72 -6.02
CA GLN A 21 5.17 8.32 -6.84
C GLN A 21 6.24 7.57 -6.05
N VAL A 22 6.52 8.01 -4.81
CA VAL A 22 7.63 7.49 -3.99
C VAL A 22 7.17 6.93 -2.64
N GLY A 23 5.86 6.79 -2.45
CA GLY A 23 5.27 6.22 -1.25
C GLY A 23 5.33 4.69 -1.25
N PHE A 24 5.04 4.13 -0.09
CA PHE A 24 5.02 2.68 0.11
C PHE A 24 3.59 2.17 0.13
N ASP A 25 3.32 1.10 -0.61
CA ASP A 25 2.06 0.37 -0.49
C ASP A 25 1.89 -0.16 0.94
N LEU A 26 0.64 -0.30 1.40
CA LEU A 26 0.33 -0.73 2.77
C LEU A 26 0.96 -2.08 3.15
N GLU A 27 1.19 -2.92 2.15
CA GLU A 27 1.76 -4.25 2.34
C GLU A 27 3.29 -4.27 2.40
N HIS A 28 3.95 -3.17 2.04
CA HIS A 28 5.39 -3.09 2.01
C HIS A 28 6.01 -3.19 3.42
N PRO A 29 7.13 -3.93 3.62
CA PRO A 29 7.76 -4.09 4.93
C PRO A 29 8.16 -2.77 5.62
N TYR A 30 8.39 -1.72 4.83
CA TYR A 30 8.64 -0.37 5.34
C TYR A 30 7.53 0.12 6.27
N VAL A 31 6.27 -0.12 5.89
CA VAL A 31 5.11 0.41 6.63
C VAL A 31 5.10 -0.18 8.03
N GLU A 32 5.18 -1.51 8.14
CA GLU A 32 5.20 -2.18 9.43
C GLU A 32 6.42 -1.78 10.27
N ARG A 33 7.63 -1.81 9.70
CA ARG A 33 8.88 -1.58 10.46
C ARG A 33 9.06 -0.13 10.91
N CYS A 34 8.57 0.83 10.11
CA CYS A 34 8.77 2.25 10.37
C CYS A 34 7.56 2.90 11.05
N TRP A 35 6.35 2.65 10.55
CA TRP A 35 5.17 3.33 11.07
C TRP A 35 4.67 2.76 12.40
N SER A 36 5.00 1.51 12.77
CA SER A 36 4.61 0.94 14.07
C SER A 36 5.05 1.80 15.26
N ALA A 37 6.25 2.39 15.21
CA ALA A 37 6.74 3.27 16.28
C ALA A 37 5.99 4.61 16.37
N VAL A 38 5.32 5.02 15.29
CA VAL A 38 4.62 6.29 15.18
C VAL A 38 3.14 6.12 15.53
N VAL A 39 2.45 5.22 14.84
CA VAL A 39 1.01 5.00 15.02
C VAL A 39 0.68 3.97 16.10
N GLY A 40 1.66 3.19 16.56
CA GLY A 40 1.44 2.14 17.53
C GLY A 40 0.91 0.83 16.91
N PRO A 41 0.99 -0.28 17.66
CA PRO A 41 0.77 -1.62 17.11
C PRO A 41 -0.65 -1.85 16.62
N SER A 42 -1.67 -1.40 17.37
CA SER A 42 -3.08 -1.60 17.00
C SER A 42 -3.45 -0.88 15.71
N SER A 43 -2.98 0.36 15.52
CA SER A 43 -3.25 1.13 14.31
C SER A 43 -2.50 0.56 13.11
N MET A 44 -1.26 0.10 13.31
CA MET A 44 -0.52 -0.60 12.25
C MET A 44 -1.23 -1.90 11.84
N LEU A 45 -1.69 -2.71 12.79
CA LEU A 45 -2.42 -3.94 12.50
C LEU A 45 -3.75 -3.67 11.80
N LEU A 46 -4.47 -2.63 12.21
CA LEU A 46 -5.69 -2.18 11.51
C LEU A 46 -5.38 -1.80 10.06
N LEU A 47 -4.33 -1.04 9.81
CA LEU A 47 -3.93 -0.63 8.46
C LEU A 47 -3.65 -1.85 7.57
N ARG A 48 -2.91 -2.84 8.09
CA ARG A 48 -2.69 -4.12 7.39
C ARG A 48 -3.98 -4.91 7.18
N ARG A 49 -4.88 -4.89 8.15
CA ARG A 49 -6.17 -5.59 8.05
C ARG A 49 -7.04 -5.00 6.96
N VAL A 50 -7.13 -3.68 6.88
CA VAL A 50 -7.89 -3.00 5.84
C VAL A 50 -7.38 -3.40 4.45
N ALA A 51 -6.05 -3.46 4.25
CA ALA A 51 -5.48 -3.94 3.00
C ALA A 51 -5.91 -5.38 2.66
N ALA A 52 -5.92 -6.28 3.66
CA ALA A 52 -6.39 -7.65 3.47
C ALA A 52 -7.90 -7.73 3.18
N LEU A 53 -8.73 -6.92 3.85
CA LEU A 53 -10.18 -6.89 3.62
C LEU A 53 -10.54 -6.43 2.20
N TRP A 54 -9.71 -5.59 1.58
CA TRP A 54 -9.91 -5.15 0.19
C TRP A 54 -9.66 -6.26 -0.85
N VAL A 55 -9.08 -7.38 -0.46
CA VAL A 55 -9.01 -8.57 -1.32
C VAL A 55 -10.40 -9.17 -1.49
N ASP A 56 -11.26 -9.08 -0.47
CA ASP A 56 -12.58 -9.69 -0.46
C ASP A 56 -13.69 -8.74 -0.99
N ASP A 57 -13.69 -7.46 -0.58
CA ASP A 57 -14.67 -6.46 -1.02
C ASP A 57 -14.10 -5.03 -1.03
N VAL A 58 -14.52 -4.22 -2.01
CA VAL A 58 -14.14 -2.80 -2.12
C VAL A 58 -15.38 -1.94 -2.39
N PRO A 59 -15.78 -1.04 -1.47
CA PRO A 59 -15.16 -0.78 -0.16
C PRO A 59 -15.40 -1.94 0.82
N ALA A 60 -14.42 -2.18 1.69
CA ALA A 60 -14.52 -3.23 2.70
C ALA A 60 -15.52 -2.81 3.78
N ARG A 61 -16.44 -3.71 4.15
CA ARG A 61 -17.42 -3.49 5.23
C ARG A 61 -17.24 -4.53 6.32
N ILE A 62 -17.16 -4.11 7.58
CA ILE A 62 -17.00 -5.00 8.73
C ILE A 62 -17.72 -4.43 9.96
N ASP A 63 -18.33 -5.29 10.77
CA ASP A 63 -18.92 -4.87 12.04
C ASP A 63 -17.84 -4.33 13.00
N ALA A 64 -18.13 -3.22 13.68
CA ALA A 64 -17.17 -2.60 14.59
C ALA A 64 -16.78 -3.52 15.75
N ALA A 65 -17.70 -4.31 16.31
CA ALA A 65 -17.39 -5.22 17.41
C ALA A 65 -16.54 -6.41 16.93
N GLU A 66 -16.84 -6.95 15.74
CA GLU A 66 -16.03 -7.95 15.08
C GLU A 66 -14.60 -7.45 14.81
N LEU A 67 -14.46 -6.27 14.21
CA LEU A 67 -13.16 -5.65 13.95
C LEU A 67 -12.38 -5.44 15.23
N SER A 68 -13.02 -4.92 16.28
CA SER A 68 -12.40 -4.69 17.59
C SER A 68 -11.88 -5.99 18.22
N ARG A 69 -12.66 -7.07 18.16
CA ARG A 69 -12.23 -8.41 18.63
C ARG A 69 -11.06 -8.94 17.80
N SER A 70 -11.09 -8.80 16.48
CA SER A 70 -10.01 -9.25 15.58
C SER A 70 -8.66 -8.57 15.88
N LEU A 71 -8.70 -7.33 16.40
CA LEU A 71 -7.53 -6.54 16.77
C LEU A 71 -7.08 -6.76 18.22
N GLY A 72 -7.74 -7.63 18.98
CA GLY A 72 -7.43 -7.87 20.40
C GLY A 72 -7.82 -6.71 21.31
N LEU A 73 -8.70 -5.80 20.86
CA LEU A 73 -9.07 -4.60 21.62
C LEU A 73 -10.22 -4.85 22.61
N GLY A 74 -10.95 -5.96 22.45
CA GLY A 74 -12.11 -6.33 23.26
C GLY A 74 -13.44 -5.78 22.72
N ALA A 75 -14.55 -6.14 23.35
CA ALA A 75 -15.91 -5.79 22.90
C ALA A 75 -16.50 -4.54 23.58
N SER A 76 -15.76 -3.85 24.44
CA SER A 76 -16.31 -2.80 25.30
C SER A 76 -16.72 -1.54 24.51
N VAL A 77 -18.03 -1.27 24.47
CA VAL A 77 -18.70 -0.10 23.90
C VAL A 77 -18.89 1.01 24.96
N SER A 78 -17.83 1.34 25.71
CA SER A 78 -17.83 2.56 26.55
C SER A 78 -17.23 3.73 25.78
N GLY A 79 -17.67 4.96 26.07
CA GLY A 79 -17.55 6.20 25.27
C GLY A 79 -16.19 6.75 24.83
N ARG A 80 -15.14 5.91 24.77
CA ARG A 80 -13.89 6.08 24.02
C ARG A 80 -13.32 4.70 23.73
N SER A 81 -14.00 3.91 22.88
CA SER A 81 -13.57 2.53 22.63
C SER A 81 -12.14 2.51 22.08
N ARG A 82 -11.37 1.47 22.43
CA ARG A 82 -10.00 1.32 21.92
C ARG A 82 -9.96 1.30 20.40
N LEU A 83 -11.03 0.82 19.76
CA LEU A 83 -11.21 0.87 18.31
C LEU A 83 -11.29 2.30 17.79
N VAL A 84 -12.11 3.17 18.42
CA VAL A 84 -12.19 4.60 18.04
C VAL A 84 -10.83 5.27 18.16
N ASN A 85 -10.11 5.07 19.27
CA ASN A 85 -8.75 5.61 19.41
C ASN A 85 -7.77 5.06 18.34
N THR A 86 -7.97 3.83 17.89
CA THR A 86 -7.15 3.20 16.85
C THR A 86 -7.42 3.80 15.48
N LEU A 87 -8.70 4.06 15.15
CA LEU A 87 -9.17 4.73 13.93
C LEU A 87 -8.72 6.19 13.90
N ASP A 88 -8.97 6.94 14.98
CA ASP A 88 -8.57 8.35 15.13
C ASP A 88 -7.07 8.54 14.95
N ARG A 89 -6.28 7.55 15.37
CA ARG A 89 -4.83 7.60 15.22
C ARG A 89 -4.39 7.47 13.76
N LEU A 90 -5.05 6.67 12.93
CA LEU A 90 -4.79 6.63 11.49
C LEU A 90 -5.08 7.98 10.84
N VAL A 91 -6.18 8.63 11.24
CA VAL A 91 -6.53 9.98 10.76
C VAL A 91 -5.52 11.02 11.22
N ARG A 92 -5.19 11.02 12.51
CA ARG A 92 -4.24 11.96 13.12
C ARG A 92 -2.86 11.93 12.46
N PHE A 93 -2.43 10.76 12.01
CA PHE A 93 -1.14 10.57 11.35
C PHE A 93 -1.20 10.65 9.82
N GLY A 94 -2.36 11.01 9.25
CA GLY A 94 -2.52 11.23 7.81
C GLY A 94 -2.45 9.94 6.98
N LEU A 95 -2.77 8.79 7.58
CA LEU A 95 -2.85 7.49 6.89
C LEU A 95 -4.25 7.24 6.33
N ALA A 96 -5.25 7.96 6.84
CA ALA A 96 -6.62 7.90 6.43
C ALA A 96 -7.32 9.23 6.68
N GLN A 97 -8.54 9.35 6.17
CA GLN A 97 -9.47 10.43 6.45
C GLN A 97 -10.79 9.81 6.91
N PRO A 98 -11.61 10.54 7.71
CA PRO A 98 -12.97 10.11 7.97
C PRO A 98 -13.71 9.87 6.64
N ALA A 99 -14.44 8.76 6.55
CA ALA A 99 -15.26 8.50 5.36
C ALA A 99 -16.23 9.67 5.15
N ARG A 100 -16.43 10.06 3.88
CA ARG A 100 -17.36 11.14 3.54
C ARG A 100 -18.81 10.80 3.93
N ASP A 101 -19.17 9.54 3.75
CA ASP A 101 -20.50 9.01 4.00
C ASP A 101 -20.44 7.83 4.98
N GLY A 102 -21.16 7.95 6.11
CA GLY A 102 -21.30 6.87 7.08
C GLY A 102 -20.12 6.71 8.06
N ALA A 103 -20.09 5.57 8.74
CA ALA A 103 -19.07 5.23 9.72
C ALA A 103 -17.90 4.49 9.05
N GLY A 104 -16.66 4.93 9.29
CA GLY A 104 -15.46 4.30 8.72
C GLY A 104 -14.39 5.30 8.26
N LEU A 105 -13.51 4.87 7.36
CA LEU A 105 -12.36 5.65 6.90
C LEU A 105 -12.10 5.52 5.40
N ASP A 106 -11.73 6.63 4.78
CA ASP A 106 -11.07 6.68 3.48
C ASP A 106 -9.56 6.49 3.71
N VAL A 107 -9.03 5.31 3.41
CA VAL A 107 -7.64 4.93 3.74
C VAL A 107 -6.74 5.10 2.52
N HIS A 108 -5.61 5.77 2.68
CA HIS A 108 -4.67 5.98 1.58
C HIS A 108 -3.98 4.67 1.21
N ARG A 109 -3.97 4.32 -0.09
CA ARG A 109 -3.31 3.09 -0.59
C ARG A 109 -1.79 3.08 -0.38
N GLN A 110 -1.22 4.28 -0.27
CA GLN A 110 0.21 4.49 -0.11
C GLN A 110 0.48 5.44 1.05
N VAL A 111 1.55 5.14 1.78
CA VAL A 111 2.03 5.95 2.89
C VAL A 111 3.31 6.68 2.52
N ALA A 112 3.46 7.89 3.02
CA ALA A 112 4.70 8.63 2.86
C ALA A 112 5.85 7.94 3.64
N PRO A 113 7.10 8.13 3.19
CA PRO A 113 8.24 7.94 4.07
C PRO A 113 8.10 8.79 5.34
N LEU A 114 8.63 8.30 6.47
CA LEU A 114 8.65 9.08 7.71
C LEU A 114 9.35 10.42 7.50
N SER A 115 8.72 11.49 8.00
CA SER A 115 9.32 12.82 8.02
C SER A 115 10.55 12.86 8.94
N GLY A 116 11.47 13.80 8.70
CA GLY A 116 12.63 14.01 9.58
C GLY A 116 12.24 14.15 11.05
N ARG A 117 11.19 14.93 11.35
CA ARG A 117 10.66 15.11 12.71
C ARG A 117 10.17 13.81 13.38
N GLN A 118 9.67 12.84 12.59
CA GLN A 118 9.27 11.52 13.08
C GLN A 118 10.51 10.64 13.31
N LEU A 119 11.50 10.70 12.43
CA LEU A 119 12.77 9.97 12.55
C LEU A 119 13.62 10.44 13.74
N ASP A 120 13.61 11.73 14.04
CA ASP A 120 14.32 12.31 15.19
C ASP A 120 13.87 11.67 16.51
N ARG A 121 12.58 11.31 16.60
CA ARG A 121 11.97 10.65 17.76
C ARG A 121 11.96 9.12 17.65
N ALA A 122 12.35 8.57 16.50
CA ALA A 122 12.31 7.14 16.27
C ALA A 122 13.47 6.43 17.00
N PRO A 123 13.29 5.18 17.43
CA PRO A 123 14.40 4.34 17.89
C PRO A 123 15.45 4.13 16.79
N GLU A 124 16.69 3.85 17.18
CA GLU A 124 17.79 3.61 16.24
C GLU A 124 17.49 2.45 15.27
N TRP A 125 16.88 1.38 15.78
CA TRP A 125 16.42 0.25 14.95
C TRP A 125 15.48 0.70 13.82
N THR A 126 14.54 1.59 14.11
CA THR A 126 13.60 2.14 13.13
C THR A 126 14.30 3.05 12.12
N ARG A 127 15.27 3.87 12.55
CA ARG A 127 16.07 4.69 11.63
C ARG A 127 16.88 3.84 10.66
N ARG A 128 17.58 2.80 11.15
CA ARG A 128 18.32 1.86 10.29
C ARG A 128 17.42 1.15 9.29
N ALA A 129 16.23 0.72 9.73
CA ALA A 129 15.25 0.12 8.84
C ALA A 129 14.73 1.11 7.78
N HIS A 130 14.49 2.37 8.18
CA HIS A 130 14.10 3.44 7.26
C HIS A 130 15.16 3.64 6.18
N ASP A 131 16.42 3.85 6.55
CA ASP A 131 17.50 4.15 5.61
C ASP A 131 17.68 3.01 4.59
N ALA A 132 17.71 1.76 5.07
CA ALA A 132 17.88 0.59 4.21
C ALA A 132 16.70 0.40 3.23
N LEU A 133 15.46 0.45 3.73
CA LEU A 133 14.26 0.18 2.94
C LEU A 133 13.93 1.34 2.00
N LEU A 134 14.15 2.58 2.42
CA LEU A 134 13.96 3.75 1.56
C LEU A 134 15.00 3.80 0.45
N GLY A 135 16.29 3.55 0.76
CA GLY A 135 17.34 3.48 -0.25
C GLY A 135 17.03 2.45 -1.34
N THR A 136 16.72 1.21 -0.92
CA THR A 136 16.34 0.14 -1.86
C THR A 136 15.11 0.50 -2.70
N HIS A 137 14.10 1.13 -2.10
CA HIS A 137 12.90 1.53 -2.82
C HIS A 137 13.17 2.61 -3.87
N LEU A 138 13.98 3.61 -3.54
CA LEU A 138 14.37 4.67 -4.48
C LEU A 138 15.22 4.11 -5.63
N ASP A 139 16.13 3.18 -5.36
CA ASP A 139 16.93 2.51 -6.39
C ASP A 139 16.04 1.71 -7.35
N GLN A 140 15.01 1.03 -6.83
CA GLN A 140 14.03 0.29 -7.64
C GLN A 140 13.19 1.23 -8.53
N LEU A 141 12.77 2.37 -8.00
CA LEU A 141 12.05 3.39 -8.78
C LEU A 141 12.93 4.00 -9.87
N ALA A 142 14.21 4.23 -9.59
CA ALA A 142 15.17 4.73 -10.58
C ALA A 142 15.48 3.70 -11.68
N THR A 143 15.49 2.41 -11.33
CA THR A 143 15.78 1.32 -12.28
C THR A 143 14.57 0.92 -13.11
N THR A 144 13.35 1.14 -12.61
CA THR A 144 12.11 0.88 -13.35
C THR A 144 11.97 1.94 -14.43
N PRO A 145 12.19 1.63 -15.72
CA PRO A 145 11.91 2.59 -16.77
C PRO A 145 10.40 2.87 -16.70
N THR A 146 10.01 4.14 -16.58
CA THR A 146 8.63 4.59 -16.85
C THR A 146 8.13 3.84 -18.06
N GLN A 147 7.23 2.86 -17.87
CA GLN A 147 6.72 2.06 -18.98
C GLN A 147 5.97 2.99 -19.93
N PRO A 148 6.39 3.21 -21.19
CA PRO A 148 5.40 3.40 -22.23
C PRO A 148 4.68 2.05 -22.37
N LEU A 149 3.37 2.08 -22.15
CA LEU A 149 2.44 1.05 -22.56
C LEU A 149 2.81 0.54 -23.97
N SER A 150 3.28 -0.70 -24.07
CA SER A 150 2.98 -1.64 -25.17
C SER A 150 4.00 -2.78 -25.16
N MET A 151 3.68 -3.82 -24.39
CA MET A 151 4.32 -5.13 -24.52
C MET A 151 4.06 -5.73 -25.93
N THR A 152 2.96 -5.32 -26.58
CA THR A 152 2.60 -5.66 -27.96
C THR A 152 3.60 -5.13 -28.99
N ALA A 153 4.15 -3.93 -28.81
CA ALA A 153 5.12 -3.34 -29.75
C ALA A 153 6.49 -4.05 -29.72
N ARG A 154 6.85 -4.71 -28.61
CA ARG A 154 8.09 -5.50 -28.50
C ARG A 154 7.95 -6.89 -29.13
N LEU A 155 6.76 -7.49 -29.09
CA LEU A 155 6.48 -8.76 -29.76
C LEU A 155 6.45 -8.59 -31.29
N ASP A 156 5.87 -7.51 -31.81
CA ASP A 156 5.79 -7.24 -33.26
C ASP A 156 7.18 -7.11 -33.91
N ARG A 157 8.15 -6.54 -33.19
CA ARG A 157 9.53 -6.36 -33.68
C ARG A 157 10.31 -7.67 -33.79
N LEU A 158 9.98 -8.69 -32.98
CA LEU A 158 10.59 -10.01 -33.08
C LEU A 158 9.97 -10.85 -34.21
N GLN A 159 8.73 -10.55 -34.61
CA GLN A 159 8.00 -11.28 -35.64
C GLN A 159 8.32 -10.82 -37.07
N HIS A 160 8.85 -9.61 -37.26
CA HIS A 160 9.06 -9.01 -38.59
C HIS A 160 10.53 -8.85 -39.00
N SER A 161 11.47 -9.67 -38.52
CA SER A 161 12.83 -9.68 -39.10
C SER A 161 12.78 -10.34 -40.50
N PRO A 162 13.01 -9.60 -41.61
CA PRO A 162 13.16 -10.24 -42.90
C PRO A 162 14.53 -10.92 -42.93
N THR A 163 14.55 -12.24 -43.12
CA THR A 163 15.76 -12.97 -43.48
C THR A 163 16.24 -12.46 -44.85
N PRO A 164 17.47 -11.94 -44.99
CA PRO A 164 18.01 -11.67 -46.31
C PRO A 164 18.42 -13.01 -46.92
N SER A 165 17.57 -13.59 -47.76
CA SER A 165 17.98 -14.67 -48.66
C SER A 165 18.58 -14.04 -49.92
N ASP A 166 19.86 -13.71 -49.85
CA ASP A 166 20.71 -13.59 -51.03
C ASP A 166 20.95 -15.01 -51.57
N GLY A 167 20.62 -15.23 -52.85
CA GLY A 167 21.25 -16.31 -53.63
C GLY A 167 22.75 -15.97 -53.85
N PRO A 168 23.58 -16.84 -54.47
CA PRO A 168 23.21 -17.80 -55.52
C PRO A 168 23.92 -19.18 -55.47
N GLY A 169 23.48 -20.10 -56.34
CA GLY A 169 24.43 -20.87 -57.17
C GLY A 169 24.90 -22.26 -56.70
N GLN A 170 24.76 -23.21 -57.65
CA GLN A 170 25.49 -24.47 -57.83
C GLN A 170 25.18 -25.63 -56.85
N ALA A 171 25.27 -26.91 -57.24
CA ALA A 171 25.24 -27.66 -58.50
C ALA A 171 25.44 -29.15 -58.11
N VAL A 172 24.97 -30.08 -58.96
CA VAL A 172 25.39 -31.51 -59.06
C VAL A 172 24.93 -32.42 -57.89
N GLY A 173 24.38 -33.62 -58.07
CA GLY A 173 24.14 -34.48 -59.22
C GLY A 173 23.96 -35.93 -58.73
N LEU A 174 23.24 -36.71 -59.54
CA LEU A 174 22.98 -38.18 -59.47
C LEU A 174 22.03 -38.69 -58.39
#